data_AF-A0A258B4B4-F1
#
_entry.id   AF-A0A258B4B4-F1
#
_cell.length_a   1.000
_cell.length_b   1.000
_cell.length_c   1.000
_cell.angle_alpha   90.00
_cell.angle_beta   90.00
_cell.angle_gamma   90.00
#
_symmetry.space_group_name_H-M   'P 1'
#
loop_
_entity.id
_entity.type
_entity.pdbx_description
1 polymer ?
#
loop_
_entity_poly.entity_id
_entity_poly.type
_entity_poly.pdbx_seq_one_letter_code
_entity_poly.pdbx_strand_id
1 'polypeptide(L)'
;MKRFLALATMIVLGSCTSMMNSHRMKAAERKMLETRRLQQAGEWDAALAMAERMHSSIAKSITSAPIQKSSGGTTVDLLTLLTGWENGPFAALKTTLQKHDSKGSPAAFASLRQQCVNCHTVLGKSQIQLSEIP
;
A
#
# COMPACT_ATOMS: atom_id res chain seq x y z
N MET A 1 8.14 -41.26 3.73
CA MET A 1 8.75 -40.15 4.50
C MET A 1 9.19 -38.94 3.65
N LYS A 2 9.66 -39.09 2.40
CA LYS A 2 10.08 -37.94 1.55
C LYS A 2 8.98 -36.90 1.24
N ARG A 3 7.70 -37.30 1.19
CA ARG A 3 6.57 -36.39 0.87
C ARG A 3 6.20 -35.44 2.03
N PHE A 4 6.46 -35.84 3.29
CA PHE A 4 6.18 -34.99 4.46
C PHE A 4 7.19 -33.86 4.62
N LEU A 5 8.46 -34.09 4.24
CA LEU A 5 9.50 -33.06 4.27
C LEU A 5 9.23 -31.90 3.30
N ALA A 6 8.72 -32.19 2.09
CA ALA A 6 8.40 -31.16 1.10
C ALA A 6 7.21 -30.28 1.52
N LEU A 7 6.20 -30.85 2.20
CA LEU A 7 5.07 -30.06 2.72
C LEU A 7 5.51 -29.08 3.80
N ALA A 8 6.38 -29.52 4.73
CA ALA A 8 6.86 -28.67 5.82
C ALA A 8 7.65 -27.46 5.30
N THR A 9 8.47 -27.63 4.25
CA THR A 9 9.24 -26.52 3.67
C THR A 9 8.36 -25.50 2.96
N MET A 10 7.31 -25.94 2.26
CA MET A 10 6.36 -25.00 1.61
C MET A 10 5.56 -24.17 2.62
N ILE A 11 5.16 -24.77 3.75
CA ILE A 11 4.40 -24.07 4.80
C ILE A 11 5.26 -22.98 5.45
N VAL A 12 6.54 -23.25 5.71
CA VAL A 12 7.47 -22.28 6.30
C VAL A 12 7.76 -21.12 5.34
N LEU A 13 7.96 -21.37 4.05
CA LEU A 13 8.22 -20.30 3.07
C LEU A 13 6.99 -19.41 2.83
N GLY A 14 5.79 -20.00 2.84
CA GLY A 14 4.53 -19.25 2.72
C GLY A 14 4.28 -18.32 3.91
N SER A 15 4.58 -18.76 5.13
CA SER A 15 4.38 -17.96 6.35
C SER A 15 5.36 -16.78 6.44
N CYS A 16 6.63 -16.98 6.07
CA CYS A 16 7.62 -15.90 5.99
C CYS A 16 7.22 -14.81 4.97
N THR A 17 6.74 -15.21 3.80
CA THR A 17 6.33 -14.29 2.73
C THR A 17 5.08 -13.49 3.12
N SER A 18 4.10 -14.14 3.74
CA SER A 18 2.89 -13.50 4.27
C SER A 18 3.21 -12.48 5.37
N MET A 19 4.07 -12.85 6.31
CA MET A 19 4.50 -11.97 7.40
C MET A 19 5.25 -10.74 6.86
N MET A 20 6.22 -10.93 5.96
CA MET A 20 6.96 -9.83 5.33
C MET A 20 6.03 -8.85 4.60
N ASN A 21 5.03 -9.34 3.87
CA ASN A 21 4.07 -8.49 3.17
C ASN A 21 3.17 -7.72 4.14
N SER A 22 2.74 -8.34 5.23
CA SER A 22 2.02 -7.64 6.30
C SER A 22 2.86 -6.50 6.91
N HIS A 23 4.14 -6.75 7.21
CA HIS A 23 5.03 -5.71 7.72
C HIS A 23 5.23 -4.56 6.72
N ARG A 24 5.38 -4.87 5.43
CA ARG A 24 5.52 -3.85 4.37
C ARG A 24 4.27 -2.99 4.25
N MET A 25 3.08 -3.58 4.29
CA MET A 25 1.83 -2.81 4.21
C MET A 25 1.60 -1.94 5.45
N LYS A 26 1.88 -2.45 6.66
CA LYS A 26 1.87 -1.61 7.88
C LYS A 26 2.91 -0.48 7.80
N ALA A 27 4.08 -0.76 7.22
CA ALA A 27 5.11 0.24 7.01
C ALA A 27 4.73 1.26 5.93
N ALA A 28 3.88 0.92 4.96
CA ALA A 28 3.33 1.87 4.00
C ALA A 28 2.32 2.80 4.67
N GLU A 29 1.40 2.26 5.49
CA GLU A 29 0.42 3.06 6.22
C GLU A 29 1.09 4.10 7.13
N ARG A 30 2.09 3.70 7.91
CA ARG A 30 2.86 4.66 8.74
C ARG A 30 3.50 5.78 7.92
N LYS A 31 4.00 5.46 6.73
CA LYS A 31 4.60 6.46 5.84
C LYS A 31 3.55 7.37 5.22
N MET A 32 2.34 6.88 4.94
CA MET A 32 1.22 7.71 4.49
C MET A 32 0.88 8.78 5.54
N LEU A 33 0.76 8.38 6.81
CA LEU A 33 0.51 9.29 7.92
C LEU A 33 1.65 10.29 8.12
N GLU A 34 2.89 9.82 8.07
CA GLU A 34 4.06 10.68 8.21
C GLU A 34 4.19 11.67 7.03
N THR A 35 3.87 11.24 5.81
CA THR A 35 3.82 12.13 4.63
C THR A 35 2.84 13.27 4.89
N ARG A 36 1.65 12.98 5.43
CA ARG A 36 0.67 14.00 5.77
C ARG A 36 1.19 14.95 6.84
N ARG A 37 1.76 14.41 7.93
CA ARG A 37 2.29 15.21 9.03
C ARG A 37 3.37 16.18 8.54
N LEU A 38 4.30 15.71 7.72
CA LEU A 38 5.35 16.52 7.10
C LEU A 38 4.75 17.60 6.18
N GLN A 39 3.78 17.22 5.35
CA GLN A 39 3.08 18.18 4.48
C GLN A 39 2.42 19.30 5.29
N GLN A 40 1.71 18.97 6.39
CA GLN A 40 1.06 19.94 7.27
C GLN A 40 2.06 20.86 7.98
N ALA A 41 3.27 20.37 8.25
CA ALA A 41 4.37 21.15 8.80
C ALA A 41 5.08 22.05 7.76
N GLY A 42 4.72 21.96 6.48
CA GLY A 42 5.41 22.67 5.40
C GLY A 42 6.75 22.05 4.99
N GLU A 43 7.07 20.85 5.48
CA GLU A 43 8.27 20.07 5.17
C GLU A 43 8.08 19.31 3.85
N TRP A 44 7.90 20.05 2.75
CA TRP A 44 7.42 19.50 1.47
C TRP A 44 8.36 18.47 0.84
N ASP A 45 9.66 18.74 0.82
CA ASP A 45 10.66 17.80 0.27
C ASP A 45 10.72 16.50 1.09
N ALA A 46 10.66 16.63 2.42
CA ALA A 46 10.61 15.48 3.31
C ALA A 46 9.31 14.68 3.13
N ALA A 47 8.17 15.37 2.94
CA ALA A 47 6.90 14.74 2.62
C ALA A 47 6.99 13.98 1.29
N LEU A 48 7.51 14.58 0.22
CA LEU A 48 7.69 13.91 -1.07
C LEU A 48 8.58 12.66 -0.93
N ALA A 49 9.72 12.77 -0.25
CA ALA A 49 10.60 11.63 0.00
C ALA A 49 9.92 10.52 0.83
N MET A 50 9.03 10.88 1.76
CA MET A 50 8.26 9.92 2.53
C MET A 50 7.19 9.23 1.68
N ALA A 51 6.52 9.97 0.78
CA ALA A 51 5.55 9.43 -0.16
C ALA A 51 6.20 8.40 -1.11
N GLU A 52 7.43 8.65 -1.57
CA GLU A 52 8.17 7.69 -2.39
C GLU A 52 8.57 6.43 -1.63
N ARG A 53 8.94 6.56 -0.35
CA ARG A 53 9.20 5.39 0.52
C ARG A 53 7.92 4.59 0.81
N MET A 54 6.76 5.25 0.90
CA MET A 54 5.44 4.61 0.97
C MET A 54 5.20 3.79 -0.29
N HIS A 55 5.32 4.40 -1.47
CA HIS A 55 5.21 3.72 -2.76
C HIS A 55 6.11 2.49 -2.86
N SER A 56 7.41 2.62 -2.52
CA SER A 56 8.34 1.49 -2.54
C SER A 56 7.87 0.32 -1.65
N SER A 57 7.26 0.61 -0.51
CA SER A 57 6.75 -0.40 0.42
C SER A 57 5.54 -1.14 -0.16
N ILE A 58 4.62 -0.41 -0.81
CA ILE A 58 3.43 -0.97 -1.47
C ILE A 58 3.84 -1.79 -2.69
N ALA A 59 4.65 -1.21 -3.59
CA ALA A 59 5.11 -1.85 -4.80
C ALA A 59 5.86 -3.16 -4.51
N LYS A 60 6.78 -3.18 -3.52
CA LYS A 60 7.49 -4.41 -3.11
C LYS A 60 6.54 -5.46 -2.52
N SER A 61 5.53 -5.05 -1.77
CA SER A 61 4.56 -6.00 -1.22
C SER A 61 3.70 -6.62 -2.32
N ILE A 62 3.23 -5.82 -3.28
CA ILE A 62 2.41 -6.31 -4.40
C ILE A 62 3.23 -7.17 -5.35
N THR A 63 4.39 -6.72 -5.79
CA THR A 63 5.24 -7.47 -6.74
C THR A 63 5.72 -8.81 -6.18
N SER A 64 5.88 -8.94 -4.86
CA SER A 64 6.24 -10.21 -4.23
C SER A 64 5.09 -11.23 -4.14
N ALA A 65 3.84 -10.77 -4.23
CA ALA A 65 2.66 -11.63 -4.19
C ALA A 65 1.52 -11.01 -5.04
N PRO A 66 1.70 -10.93 -6.37
CA PRO A 66 0.87 -10.13 -7.26
C PRO A 66 -0.53 -10.71 -7.42
N ILE A 67 -0.66 -12.03 -7.31
CA ILE A 67 -1.94 -12.71 -7.41
C ILE A 67 -2.43 -13.04 -6.00
N GLN A 68 -3.60 -12.53 -5.63
CA GLN A 68 -4.25 -12.80 -4.35
C GLN A 68 -5.63 -13.41 -4.58
N LYS A 69 -6.07 -14.27 -3.66
CA LYS A 69 -7.46 -14.72 -3.61
C LYS A 69 -8.26 -13.77 -2.73
N SER A 70 -9.41 -13.31 -3.23
CA SER A 70 -10.40 -12.61 -2.42
C SER A 70 -11.13 -13.57 -1.49
N SER A 71 -11.87 -13.05 -0.51
CA SER A 71 -12.73 -13.85 0.36
C SER A 71 -13.80 -14.64 -0.39
N GLY A 72 -14.23 -14.14 -1.55
CA GLY A 72 -15.19 -14.82 -2.44
C GLY A 72 -14.58 -15.91 -3.33
N GLY A 73 -13.27 -16.19 -3.19
CA GLY A 73 -12.57 -17.20 -4.00
C GLY A 73 -12.08 -16.72 -5.36
N THR A 74 -12.44 -15.50 -5.76
CA THR A 74 -11.97 -14.87 -7.00
C THR A 74 -10.49 -14.57 -6.92
N THR A 75 -9.76 -14.86 -8.00
CA THR A 75 -8.36 -14.50 -8.13
C THR A 75 -8.27 -13.05 -8.62
N VAL A 76 -7.52 -12.23 -7.88
CA VAL A 76 -7.32 -10.80 -8.14
C VAL A 76 -5.86 -10.57 -8.50
N ASP A 77 -5.62 -9.95 -9.65
CA ASP A 77 -4.31 -9.43 -10.01
C ASP A 77 -4.11 -8.03 -9.41
N LEU A 78 -3.21 -7.94 -8.43
CA LEU A 78 -2.87 -6.70 -7.76
C LEU A 78 -1.96 -5.79 -8.60
N LEU A 79 -1.30 -6.29 -9.64
CA LEU A 79 -0.46 -5.43 -10.49
C LEU A 79 -1.31 -4.41 -11.24
N THR A 80 -2.46 -4.83 -11.76
CA THR A 80 -3.43 -3.92 -12.40
C THR A 80 -3.89 -2.83 -11.41
N LEU A 81 -4.17 -3.19 -10.16
CA LEU A 81 -4.56 -2.23 -9.12
C LEU A 81 -3.40 -1.29 -8.73
N LEU A 82 -2.17 -1.81 -8.68
CA LEU A 82 -0.96 -1.02 -8.42
C LEU A 82 -0.76 0.02 -9.51
N THR A 83 -0.83 -0.36 -10.79
CA THR A 83 -0.68 0.57 -11.91
C THR A 83 -1.75 1.66 -11.89
N GLY A 84 -3.01 1.31 -11.60
CA GLY A 84 -4.08 2.30 -11.44
C GLY A 84 -3.85 3.26 -10.27
N TRP A 85 -3.31 2.75 -9.15
CA TRP A 85 -2.95 3.57 -8.00
C TRP A 85 -1.77 4.50 -8.28
N GLU A 86 -0.74 4.00 -8.96
CA GLU A 86 0.47 4.76 -9.34
C GLU A 86 0.13 5.90 -10.30
N ASN A 87 -0.65 5.62 -11.35
CA ASN A 87 -0.99 6.58 -12.40
C ASN A 87 -2.11 7.56 -11.98
N GLY A 88 -2.87 7.26 -10.94
CA GLY A 88 -3.95 8.11 -10.46
C GLY A 88 -3.61 8.77 -9.12
N PRO A 89 -4.12 8.27 -7.99
CA PRO A 89 -3.98 8.94 -6.69
C PRO A 89 -2.55 9.23 -6.26
N PHE A 90 -1.59 8.32 -6.52
CA PHE A 90 -0.20 8.55 -6.13
C PHE A 90 0.48 9.62 -6.99
N ALA A 91 0.26 9.62 -8.31
CA ALA A 91 0.74 10.68 -9.20
C ALA A 91 0.15 12.05 -8.81
N ALA A 92 -1.13 12.11 -8.46
CA ALA A 92 -1.78 13.32 -7.96
C ALA A 92 -1.12 13.81 -6.67
N LEU A 93 -0.89 12.91 -5.69
CA LEU A 93 -0.20 13.25 -4.45
C LEU A 93 1.20 13.80 -4.73
N LYS A 94 2.01 13.09 -5.53
CA LYS A 94 3.35 13.55 -5.92
C LYS A 94 3.31 14.95 -6.52
N THR A 95 2.39 15.19 -7.44
CA THR A 95 2.24 16.51 -8.09
C THR A 95 1.91 17.60 -7.08
N THR A 96 0.97 17.36 -6.16
CA THR A 96 0.62 18.35 -5.13
C THR A 96 1.77 18.62 -4.17
N LEU A 97 2.53 17.57 -3.78
CA LEU A 97 3.70 17.71 -2.92
C LEU A 97 4.83 18.47 -3.63
N GLN A 98 5.10 18.17 -4.91
CA GLN A 98 6.13 18.88 -5.70
C GLN A 98 5.81 20.35 -5.94
N LYS A 99 4.52 20.70 -6.06
CA LYS A 99 4.06 22.08 -6.28
C LYS A 99 3.83 22.86 -4.99
N HIS A 100 4.07 22.25 -3.83
CA HIS A 100 3.72 22.79 -2.52
C HIS A 100 2.23 23.23 -2.45
N ASP A 101 1.36 22.47 -3.11
CA ASP A 101 -0.06 22.79 -3.25
C ASP A 101 -0.83 22.39 -1.98
N SER A 102 -0.86 23.31 -1.01
CA SER A 102 -1.60 23.16 0.24
C SER A 102 -3.11 23.06 0.07
N LYS A 103 -3.67 23.55 -1.05
CA LYS A 103 -5.11 23.48 -1.33
C LYS A 103 -5.51 22.15 -1.96
N GLY A 104 -4.70 21.64 -2.89
CA GLY A 104 -4.95 20.37 -3.58
C GLY A 104 -4.50 19.14 -2.81
N SER A 105 -3.49 19.25 -1.95
CA SER A 105 -2.93 18.10 -1.22
C SER A 105 -3.93 17.32 -0.35
N PRO A 106 -4.90 17.93 0.38
CA PRO A 106 -5.88 17.18 1.16
C PRO A 106 -6.73 16.23 0.30
N ALA A 107 -7.19 16.69 -0.86
CA ALA A 107 -7.98 15.86 -1.78
C ALA A 107 -7.14 14.72 -2.38
N ALA A 108 -5.85 14.97 -2.67
CA ALA A 108 -4.94 13.94 -3.14
C ALA A 108 -4.69 12.85 -2.09
N PHE A 109 -4.52 13.23 -0.81
CA PHE A 109 -4.43 12.26 0.29
C PHE A 109 -5.72 11.44 0.46
N ALA A 110 -6.89 12.09 0.40
CA ALA A 110 -8.17 11.40 0.51
C ALA A 110 -8.37 10.38 -0.63
N SER A 111 -8.05 10.76 -1.87
CA SER A 111 -8.10 9.87 -3.03
C SER A 111 -7.14 8.68 -2.88
N LEU A 112 -5.91 8.94 -2.41
CA LEU A 112 -4.91 7.91 -2.19
C LEU A 112 -5.35 6.90 -1.12
N ARG A 113 -5.88 7.39 0.01
CA ARG A 113 -6.45 6.53 1.06
C ARG A 113 -7.63 5.71 0.54
N GLN A 114 -8.54 6.34 -0.21
CA GLN A 114 -9.72 5.65 -0.75
C GLN A 114 -9.32 4.48 -1.66
N GLN A 115 -8.29 4.64 -2.48
CA GLN A 115 -7.81 3.55 -3.33
C GLN A 115 -7.19 2.41 -2.52
N CYS A 116 -6.53 2.70 -1.40
CA CYS A 116 -6.08 1.68 -0.45
C CYS A 116 -7.28 0.92 0.17
N VAL A 117 -8.34 1.63 0.57
CA VAL A 117 -9.59 1.01 1.05
C VAL A 117 -10.20 0.10 -0.03
N ASN A 118 -10.32 0.59 -1.27
CA ASN A 118 -10.89 -0.16 -2.37
C ASN A 118 -10.12 -1.46 -2.64
N CYS A 119 -8.79 -1.41 -2.64
CA CYS A 119 -7.94 -2.59 -2.79
C CYS A 119 -8.21 -3.63 -1.67
N HIS A 120 -8.29 -3.18 -0.42
CA HIS A 120 -8.62 -4.07 0.70
C HIS A 120 -10.03 -4.65 0.62
N THR A 121 -11.02 -3.86 0.19
CA THR A 121 -12.39 -4.32 -0.04
C THR A 121 -12.47 -5.38 -1.13
N VAL A 122 -11.79 -5.20 -2.27
CA VAL A 122 -11.72 -6.20 -3.35
C VAL A 122 -11.14 -7.52 -2.87
N LEU A 123 -10.17 -7.47 -1.94
CA LEU A 123 -9.60 -8.66 -1.31
C LEU A 123 -10.48 -9.26 -0.21
N GLY A 124 -11.64 -8.66 0.10
CA GLY A 124 -12.50 -9.09 1.19
C GLY A 124 -11.90 -8.85 2.57
N LYS A 125 -10.95 -7.91 2.68
CA LYS A 125 -10.28 -7.54 3.94
C LYS A 125 -10.89 -6.25 4.51
N SER A 126 -12.21 -6.20 4.58
CA SER A 126 -12.97 -5.02 5.05
C SER A 126 -12.72 -4.69 6.51
N GLN A 127 -12.19 -5.62 7.32
CA GLN A 127 -11.76 -5.34 8.68
C GLN A 127 -10.49 -4.47 8.77
N ILE A 128 -9.78 -4.22 7.67
CA ILE A 128 -8.61 -3.32 7.67
C ILE A 128 -9.12 -1.88 7.75
N GLN A 129 -9.06 -1.32 8.96
CA GLN A 129 -9.26 0.11 9.16
C GLN A 129 -7.95 0.82 8.84
N LEU A 130 -7.94 1.56 7.74
CA LEU A 130 -6.86 2.51 7.48
C LEU A 130 -7.07 3.73 8.35
N SER A 131 -6.02 4.09 9.07
CA SER A 131 -5.98 5.29 9.91
C SER A 131 -6.51 6.51 9.14
N GLU A 132 -7.27 7.36 9.82
CA GLU A 132 -7.69 8.64 9.26
C GLU A 132 -6.47 9.53 9.02
N ILE A 133 -6.54 10.30 7.94
CA ILE A 133 -5.52 11.30 7.62
C ILE A 133 -6.08 12.63 8.14
N PRO A 134 -5.55 13.17 9.26
CA PRO A 134 -6.02 14.45 9.80
C PRO A 134 -5.72 15.63 8.87
#